data_AF-A0A6B3GI73-F1
#
_entry.id   AF-A0A6B3GI73-F1
#
_cell.length_a   1.000
_cell.length_b   1.000
_cell.length_c   1.000
_cell.angle_alpha   90.00
_cell.angle_beta   90.00
_cell.angle_gamma   90.00
#
_symmetry.space_group_name_H-M   'P 1'
#
loop_
_entity.id
_entity.type
_entity.pdbx_description
1 polymer ?
#
loop_
_entity_poly.entity_id
_entity_poly.type
_entity_poly.pdbx_seq_one_letter_code
_entity_poly.pdbx_strand_id
1 'polypeptide(L)' 'GTNLVDLMKAGVERPALLVDVRELPLDRIEPTADGGLRIGATVTNNDLAVHPEVRRHYPALTQALLAGASGQLRNM' A
#
# COMPACT_ATOMS: atom_id res chain seq x y z
N GLY A 1 0.36 -7.60 4.72
CA GLY A 1 -0.11 -8.61 5.69
C GLY A 1 -0.28 -8.10 7.13
N THR A 2 0.13 -6.86 7.42
CA THR A 2 0.12 -6.23 8.75
C THR A 2 -1.22 -6.35 9.49
N ASN A 3 -2.34 -6.09 8.81
CA ASN A 3 -3.66 -6.19 9.45
C ASN A 3 -4.16 -7.64 9.56
N LEU A 4 -4.15 -8.40 8.45
CA LEU A 4 -4.73 -9.75 8.42
C LEU A 4 -4.03 -10.72 9.38
N VAL A 5 -2.70 -10.67 9.48
CA VAL A 5 -1.94 -11.53 10.41
C VAL A 5 -2.32 -11.23 11.86
N ASP A 6 -2.50 -9.96 12.22
CA ASP A 6 -2.89 -9.57 13.57
C ASP A 6 -4.32 -10.04 13.90
N LEU A 7 -5.24 -9.93 12.96
CA LEU A 7 -6.61 -10.44 13.09
C LEU A 7 -6.66 -11.97 13.20
N MET A 8 -5.79 -12.68 12.47
CA MET A 8 -5.66 -14.14 12.59
C MET A 8 -5.13 -14.56 13.96
N LYS A 9 -4.14 -13.85 14.51
CA LYS A 9 -3.62 -14.10 15.86
C LYS A 9 -4.68 -13.84 16.94
N ALA A 10 -5.52 -12.82 16.75
CA ALA A 10 -6.66 -12.55 17.62
C ALA A 10 -7.82 -13.56 17.45
N GLY A 11 -7.73 -14.45 16.46
CA GLY A 11 -8.75 -15.45 16.15
C GLY A 11 -10.02 -14.86 15.53
N VAL A 12 -9.97 -13.58 15.10
CA VAL A 12 -11.07 -12.88 14.41
C VAL A 12 -11.20 -13.39 12.98
N GLU A 13 -10.09 -13.40 12.25
CA GLU A 13 -10.02 -13.95 10.89
C GLU A 13 -9.52 -15.39 10.93
N ARG A 14 -10.22 -16.29 10.23
CA ARG A 14 -9.90 -17.74 10.21
C ARG A 14 -9.99 -18.32 8.79
N PRO A 15 -9.16 -17.85 7.86
CA PRO A 15 -9.21 -18.32 6.48
C PRO A 15 -8.75 -19.78 6.37
N ALA A 16 -9.42 -20.55 5.52
CA ALA A 16 -8.99 -21.92 5.19
C ALA A 16 -7.79 -21.95 4.23
N LEU A 17 -7.57 -20.86 3.49
CA LEU A 17 -6.47 -20.68 2.55
C LEU A 17 -6.02 -19.22 2.53
N LEU A 18 -4.72 -19.00 2.47
CA LEU A 18 -4.12 -17.68 2.27
C LEU A 18 -3.30 -17.72 0.97
N VAL A 19 -3.56 -16.75 0.09
CA VAL A 19 -2.82 -16.58 -1.16
C VAL A 19 -1.98 -15.32 -1.03
N ASP A 20 -0.66 -15.48 -1.11
CA ASP A 20 0.25 -14.34 -1.13
C ASP A 20 0.27 -13.74 -2.54
N VAL A 21 0.02 -12.43 -2.62
CA VAL A 21 -0.01 -11.67 -3.88
C VAL A 21 1.22 -10.79 -4.07
N ARG A 22 2.16 -10.79 -3.13
CA ARG A 22 3.31 -9.86 -3.13
C ARG A 22 4.23 -9.99 -4.34
N GLU A 23 4.37 -11.19 -4.89
CA GLU A 23 5.23 -11.44 -6.06
C GLU A 23 4.53 -11.18 -7.40
N LEU A 24 3.25 -10.81 -7.38
CA LEU A 24 2.58 -10.37 -8.61
C LEU A 24 3.13 -9.01 -9.04
N PRO A 25 3.23 -8.74 -10.37
CA PRO A 25 3.76 -7.50 -10.91
C PRO A 25 2.75 -6.34 -10.79
N LEU A 26 2.37 -6.02 -9.55
CA LEU A 26 1.37 -5.04 -9.16
C LEU A 26 1.98 -3.92 -8.30
N ASP A 27 3.29 -3.70 -8.43
CA ASP A 27 4.14 -2.84 -7.60
C ASP A 27 4.48 -1.51 -8.28
N ARG A 28 3.78 -1.18 -9.38
CA ARG A 28 4.08 0.00 -10.21
C ARG A 28 3.18 1.17 -9.91
N ILE A 29 3.73 2.37 -10.10
CA ILE A 29 3.00 3.64 -10.13
C ILE A 29 3.13 4.20 -11.54
N GLU A 30 2.04 4.32 -12.27
CA GLU A 30 2.07 4.64 -13.70
C GLU A 30 1.06 5.75 -14.05
N PRO A 31 1.41 6.72 -14.92
CA PRO A 31 0.46 7.71 -15.39
C PRO A 31 -0.62 7.04 -16.25
N THR A 32 -1.82 7.60 -16.23
CA THR A 32 -2.95 7.14 -17.04
C THR A 32 -3.22 8.09 -18.20
N ALA A 33 -3.89 7.60 -19.25
CA ALA A 33 -4.16 8.37 -20.47
C ALA A 33 -5.05 9.60 -20.23
N ASP A 34 -5.86 9.58 -19.18
CA ASP A 34 -6.71 10.68 -18.70
C ASP A 34 -5.99 11.67 -17.77
N GLY A 35 -4.67 11.54 -17.60
CA GLY A 35 -3.84 12.44 -16.79
C GLY A 35 -3.83 12.13 -15.29
N GLY A 36 -4.38 10.98 -14.90
CA GLY A 36 -4.34 10.45 -13.55
C GLY A 36 -3.10 9.60 -13.26
N LEU A 37 -3.14 8.87 -12.14
CA LEU A 37 -2.10 7.96 -11.71
C LEU A 37 -2.73 6.62 -11.31
N ARG A 38 -2.26 5.53 -11.91
CA ARG A 38 -2.58 4.16 -11.50
C ARG A 38 -1.53 3.70 -10.49
N ILE A 39 -2.00 3.37 -9.29
CA ILE A 39 -1.17 2.84 -8.21
C ILE A 39 -1.44 1.34 -8.11
N GLY A 40 -0.39 0.55 -8.28
CA GLY A 40 -0.44 -0.89 -8.13
C GLY A 40 -0.76 -1.32 -6.70
N ALA A 41 -1.49 -2.43 -6.55
CA ALA A 41 -1.99 -2.89 -5.27
C ALA A 41 -0.91 -3.39 -4.30
N THR A 42 0.29 -3.74 -4.79
CA THR A 42 1.42 -4.18 -3.96
C THR A 42 2.48 -3.09 -3.77
N VAL A 43 2.23 -1.86 -4.23
CA VAL A 43 3.05 -0.70 -3.88
C VAL A 43 3.03 -0.49 -2.37
N THR A 44 4.20 -0.36 -1.74
CA THR A 44 4.27 -0.13 -0.29
C THR A 44 3.80 1.28 0.06
N ASN A 45 3.25 1.45 1.27
CA ASN A 45 2.82 2.77 1.75
C ASN A 45 3.98 3.77 1.77
N ASN A 46 5.20 3.31 2.07
CA ASN A 46 6.39 4.15 2.07
C ASN A 46 6.75 4.62 0.65
N ASP A 47 6.84 3.69 -0.31
CA ASP A 47 7.20 4.02 -1.69
C ASP A 47 6.18 4.98 -2.29
N LEU A 48 4.89 4.76 -2.02
CA LEU A 48 3.83 5.65 -2.45
C LEU A 48 3.94 7.04 -1.82
N ALA A 49 4.26 7.12 -0.52
CA ALA A 49 4.39 8.40 0.19
C ALA A 49 5.57 9.24 -0.33
N VAL A 50 6.67 8.60 -0.73
CA VAL A 50 7.88 9.31 -1.22
C VAL A 50 7.89 9.55 -2.73
N HIS A 51 6.97 8.93 -3.49
CA HIS A 51 6.94 9.03 -4.95
C HIS A 51 6.79 10.49 -5.43
N PRO A 52 7.68 11.00 -6.33
CA PRO A 52 7.70 12.41 -6.72
C PRO A 52 6.37 12.93 -7.28
N GLU A 53 5.74 12.16 -8.18
CA GLU A 53 4.47 12.55 -8.80
C GLU A 53 3.33 12.58 -7.78
N VAL A 54 3.36 11.69 -6.78
CA VAL A 54 2.33 11.64 -5.72
C VAL A 54 2.49 12.84 -4.81
N ARG A 55 3.72 13.15 -4.39
CA ARG A 55 4.00 14.33 -3.56
C ARG A 55 3.63 15.64 -4.26
N ARG A 56 3.85 15.72 -5.57
CA ARG A 56 3.62 16.93 -6.36
C ARG A 56 2.14 17.12 -6.70
N HIS A 57 1.47 16.07 -7.16
CA HIS A 57 0.13 16.17 -7.73
C HIS A 57 -0.98 15.66 -6.78
N TYR A 58 -0.63 14.86 -5.78
CA TYR A 58 -1.56 14.24 -4.83
C TYR A 58 -1.10 14.40 -3.37
N PRO A 59 -0.75 15.62 -2.89
CA PRO A 59 -0.11 15.80 -1.59
C PRO A 59 -0.95 15.31 -0.41
N ALA A 60 -2.29 15.38 -0.50
CA ALA A 60 -3.18 14.84 0.52
C ALA A 60 -2.99 13.33 0.75
N LEU A 61 -2.69 12.57 -0.31
CA LEU A 61 -2.42 11.13 -0.22
C LEU A 61 -1.11 10.88 0.54
N THR A 62 -0.04 11.62 0.21
CA THR A 62 1.23 11.56 0.96
C THR A 62 1.00 11.86 2.44
N GLN A 63 0.26 12.91 2.77
CA GLN A 63 0.00 13.29 4.17
C GLN A 63 -0.76 12.20 4.91
N ALA A 64 -1.80 11.62 4.29
CA ALA A 64 -2.58 10.54 4.90
C ALA A 64 -1.72 9.31 5.18
N LEU A 65 -0.86 8.92 4.24
CA LEU A 65 0.06 7.78 4.40
C LEU A 65 1.07 8.03 5.53
N LEU A 66 1.62 9.23 5.64
CA LEU A 66 2.60 9.57 6.69
C LEU A 66 1.97 9.72 8.07
N ALA A 67 0.70 10.16 8.13
CA ALA A 67 -0.06 10.21 9.37
C ALA A 67 -0.51 8.82 9.86
N GLY A 68 -0.69 7.88 8.93
CA GLY A 68 -1.10 6.51 9.22
C GLY A 68 0.07 5.59 9.57
N ALA A 69 -0.02 4.94 10.73
CA ALA A 69 0.88 3.89 11.20
C ALA A 69 2.34 4.32 11.50
N SER A 70 3.14 3.41 12.04
CA SER A 70 4.57 3.64 12.28
C SER A 70 5.38 3.40 11.00
N GLY A 71 6.62 3.91 10.95
CA GLY A 71 7.50 3.70 9.78
C GLY A 71 7.73 2.23 9.45
N GLN A 72 7.82 1.34 10.44
CA GLN A 72 7.93 -0.10 10.24
C GLN A 72 6.72 -0.71 9.52
N LEU A 73 5.51 -0.26 9.86
CA LEU A 73 4.29 -0.73 9.22
C LEU A 73 4.12 -0.18 7.79
N ARG A 74 4.79 0.92 7.46
CA ARG A 74 4.80 1.49 6.10
C ARG A 74 5.77 0.81 5.13
N ASN A 75 6.78 0.11 5.65
CA ASN A 75 7.82 -0.55 4.87
C ASN A 75 7.56 -2.04 4.60
N MET A 76 6.44 -2.59 5.10
CA MET A 76 6.04 -4.00 4.91
C MET A 76 5.05 -4.21 3.78
#